data_AF-A0A3A5IYN3-F1
#
_entry.id   AF-A0A3A5IYN3-F1
#
_cell.length_a   1.000
_cell.length_b   1.000
_cell.length_c   1.000
_cell.angle_alpha   90.00
_cell.angle_beta   90.00
_cell.angle_gamma   90.00
#
_symmetry.space_group_name_H-M   'P 1'
#
loop_
_entity.id
_entity.type
_entity.pdbx_description
1 polymer ?
#
loop_
_entity_poly.entity_id
_entity_poly.type
_entity_poly.pdbx_seq_one_letter_code
_entity_poly.pdbx_strand_id
1 'polypeptide(L)'
;MRHISRLIILTAILLFGARAEAACQPAAAHYDLPAQRLDTALQEFAHISGCPVNVNTQLLDGHKAPALQGRFTPSVALIRLVRGSGLEVHFDETQLAVNQDDRQQMNQRVQQLEARLKGAVSSRQIDAGTADDLRAQLEAASDEAGQLIRQQGFLSAAEKASYDRLFAYVTGLLAPRATPQQTSE
;
A
#
# COMPACT_ATOMS: atom_id res chain seq x y z
N MET A 1 61.91 1.57 -54.09
CA MET A 1 61.74 2.95 -53.56
C MET A 1 60.35 3.00 -52.92
N ARG A 2 60.23 3.06 -51.58
CA ARG A 2 60.02 4.29 -50.79
C ARG A 2 58.80 5.08 -51.32
N HIS A 3 57.70 5.37 -50.63
CA HIS A 3 57.37 5.37 -49.19
C HIS A 3 55.88 5.74 -48.97
N ILE A 4 55.26 5.15 -47.93
CA ILE A 4 54.48 5.76 -46.83
C ILE A 4 53.19 6.57 -47.14
N SER A 5 52.05 6.14 -46.55
CA SER A 5 51.28 6.86 -45.49
C SER A 5 49.97 6.13 -45.21
N ARG A 6 49.84 5.42 -44.08
CA ARG A 6 49.31 5.89 -42.78
C ARG A 6 47.84 6.33 -42.85
N LEU A 7 46.89 5.47 -42.45
CA LEU A 7 46.32 5.33 -41.10
C LEU A 7 45.26 6.41 -40.78
N ILE A 8 43.97 6.07 -40.93
CA ILE A 8 42.89 6.65 -40.14
C ILE A 8 41.92 5.51 -39.80
N ILE A 9 42.13 4.89 -38.64
CA ILE A 9 41.13 4.04 -37.99
C ILE A 9 40.20 4.99 -37.26
N LEU A 10 38.97 5.15 -37.76
CA LEU A 10 37.92 5.89 -37.07
C LEU A 10 37.49 5.10 -35.84
N THR A 11 37.99 5.49 -34.67
CA THR A 11 37.52 5.02 -33.37
C THR A 11 36.17 5.68 -33.07
N ALA A 12 35.08 4.94 -33.25
CA ALA A 12 33.75 5.38 -32.81
C ALA A 12 33.66 5.25 -31.29
N ILE A 13 33.74 6.38 -30.59
CA ILE A 13 33.51 6.46 -29.15
C ILE A 13 32.00 6.33 -28.91
N LEU A 14 31.58 5.16 -28.42
CA LEU A 14 30.26 4.95 -27.83
C LEU A 14 30.19 5.77 -26.53
N LEU A 15 29.62 6.96 -26.61
CA LEU A 15 29.12 7.71 -25.46
C LEU A 15 27.94 6.92 -24.87
N PHE A 16 28.23 5.97 -24.00
CA PHE A 16 27.25 5.44 -23.05
C PHE A 16 26.87 6.59 -22.11
N GLY A 17 25.84 7.34 -22.47
CA GLY A 17 25.19 8.25 -21.56
C GLY A 17 24.61 7.42 -20.42
N ALA A 18 25.28 7.44 -19.26
CA ALA A 18 24.69 6.95 -18.03
C ALA A 18 23.39 7.74 -17.82
N ARG A 19 22.25 7.07 -17.99
CA ARG A 19 20.99 7.63 -17.53
C ARG A 19 21.14 7.72 -16.02
N ALA A 20 21.34 8.93 -15.51
CA ALA A 20 21.16 9.20 -14.10
C ALA A 20 19.68 8.97 -13.84
N GLU A 21 19.31 7.74 -13.50
CA GLU A 21 18.06 7.47 -12.81
C GLU A 21 18.17 8.29 -11.53
N ALA A 22 17.33 9.32 -11.42
CA ALA A 22 17.20 10.09 -10.21
C ALA A 22 16.72 9.13 -9.13
N ALA A 23 17.67 8.54 -8.42
CA ALA A 23 17.39 7.68 -7.28
C ALA A 23 16.68 8.53 -6.24
N CYS A 24 15.57 8.02 -5.72
CA CYS A 24 14.83 8.68 -4.64
C CYS A 24 15.81 9.08 -3.53
N GLN A 25 15.88 10.38 -3.22
CA GLN A 25 16.80 10.88 -2.20
C GLN A 25 16.12 10.74 -0.83
N PRO A 26 16.57 9.84 0.06
CA PRO A 26 15.93 9.67 1.36
C PRO A 26 16.13 10.87 2.30
N ALA A 27 16.96 11.85 1.90
CA ALA A 27 17.27 13.04 2.69
C ALA A 27 16.09 14.01 2.81
N ALA A 28 16.06 14.78 3.90
CA ALA A 28 15.00 15.74 4.14
C ALA A 28 15.10 16.97 3.22
N ALA A 29 14.00 17.28 2.52
CA ALA A 29 13.85 18.44 1.66
C ALA A 29 12.90 19.48 2.28
N HIS A 30 12.98 20.72 1.81
CA HIS A 30 12.04 21.77 2.19
C HIS A 30 10.84 21.75 1.26
N TYR A 31 9.64 21.72 1.83
CA TYR A 31 8.37 21.77 1.12
C TYR A 31 7.64 23.05 1.54
N ASP A 32 7.08 23.73 0.55
CA ASP A 32 6.12 24.83 0.72
C ASP A 32 5.01 24.65 -0.31
N LEU A 33 4.12 23.69 -0.03
CA LEU A 33 3.02 23.31 -0.89
C LEU A 33 1.71 23.84 -0.30
N PRO A 34 0.93 24.67 -1.03
CA PRO A 34 -0.38 25.10 -0.56
C PRO A 34 -1.37 23.93 -0.56
N ALA A 35 -2.51 24.09 0.11
CA ALA A 35 -3.58 23.09 0.05
C ALA A 35 -4.21 23.09 -1.35
N GLN A 36 -4.06 21.99 -2.09
CA GLN A 36 -4.38 21.91 -3.52
C GLN A 36 -4.86 20.52 -3.94
N ARG A 37 -5.19 20.33 -5.23
CA ARG A 37 -5.56 19.01 -5.75
C ARG A 37 -4.42 18.01 -5.50
N LEU A 38 -4.77 16.78 -5.12
CA LEU A 38 -3.78 15.80 -4.69
C LEU A 38 -2.81 15.43 -5.80
N ASP A 39 -3.28 15.28 -7.03
CA ASP A 39 -2.44 15.02 -8.20
C ASP A 39 -1.39 16.12 -8.43
N THR A 40 -1.77 17.39 -8.32
CA THR A 40 -0.84 18.54 -8.41
C THR A 40 0.20 18.48 -7.30
N ALA A 41 -0.23 18.23 -6.05
CA ALA A 41 0.70 18.11 -4.92
C ALA A 41 1.69 16.94 -5.06
N LEU A 42 1.26 15.79 -5.60
CA LEU A 42 2.14 14.64 -5.82
C LEU A 42 3.17 14.89 -6.94
N GLN A 43 2.80 15.65 -7.98
CA GLN A 43 3.74 16.06 -9.02
C GLN A 43 4.83 17.00 -8.47
N GLU A 44 4.44 18.02 -7.69
CA GLU A 44 5.38 18.93 -7.04
C GLU A 44 6.25 18.20 -6.01
N PHE A 45 5.66 17.28 -5.25
CA PHE A 45 6.39 16.40 -4.33
C PHE A 45 7.49 15.61 -5.05
N ALA A 46 7.17 14.96 -6.17
CA ALA A 46 8.14 14.17 -6.93
C ALA A 46 9.27 15.06 -7.48
N HIS A 47 8.96 16.29 -7.88
CA HIS A 47 9.95 17.26 -8.34
C HIS A 47 10.90 17.70 -7.21
N ILE A 48 10.37 18.01 -6.03
CA ILE A 48 11.16 18.47 -4.87
C ILE A 48 12.00 17.32 -4.27
N SER A 49 11.40 16.13 -4.13
CA SER A 49 12.04 14.99 -3.49
C SER A 49 12.98 14.21 -4.41
N GLY A 50 12.80 14.32 -5.73
CA GLY A 50 13.41 13.41 -6.69
C GLY A 50 12.88 11.98 -6.59
N CYS A 51 11.81 11.73 -5.84
CA CYS A 51 11.24 10.41 -5.64
C CYS A 51 9.96 10.25 -6.49
N PRO A 52 9.97 9.39 -7.52
CA PRO A 52 8.74 9.06 -8.24
C PRO A 52 7.76 8.34 -7.31
N VAL A 53 6.47 8.59 -7.50
CA VAL A 53 5.38 7.94 -6.77
C VAL A 53 4.64 7.02 -7.73
N ASN A 54 4.64 5.72 -7.44
CA ASN A 54 3.80 4.76 -8.14
C ASN A 54 2.35 4.91 -7.68
N VAL A 55 1.46 5.27 -8.59
CA VAL A 55 0.04 5.48 -8.29
C VAL A 55 -0.81 5.32 -9.54
N ASN A 56 -1.98 4.69 -9.39
CA ASN A 56 -3.02 4.80 -10.40
C ASN A 56 -3.63 6.21 -10.29
N THR A 57 -3.43 7.05 -11.30
CA THR A 57 -3.85 8.46 -11.30
C THR A 57 -5.35 8.65 -11.13
N GLN A 58 -6.18 7.66 -11.52
CA GLN A 58 -7.63 7.71 -11.29
C GLN A 58 -7.99 7.73 -9.80
N LEU A 59 -7.13 7.19 -8.93
CA LEU A 59 -7.33 7.21 -7.48
C LEU A 59 -7.11 8.61 -6.88
N LEU A 60 -6.53 9.55 -7.63
CA LEU A 60 -6.25 10.91 -7.17
C LEU A 60 -7.41 11.87 -7.44
N ASP A 61 -8.34 11.48 -8.31
CA ASP A 61 -9.44 12.32 -8.75
C ASP A 61 -10.37 12.69 -7.59
N GLY A 62 -10.73 13.97 -7.50
CA GLY A 62 -11.58 14.50 -6.44
C GLY A 62 -10.92 14.63 -5.07
N HIS A 63 -9.68 14.19 -4.89
CA HIS A 63 -8.95 14.32 -3.62
C HIS A 63 -8.17 15.64 -3.54
N LYS A 64 -8.06 16.16 -2.31
CA LYS A 64 -7.32 17.38 -1.98
C LYS A 64 -6.21 17.04 -1.00
N ALA A 65 -4.99 17.50 -1.29
CA ALA A 65 -3.89 17.48 -0.34
C ALA A 65 -4.01 18.66 0.64
N PRO A 66 -3.72 18.45 1.94
CA PRO A 66 -3.53 19.56 2.87
C PRO A 66 -2.27 20.36 2.51
N ALA A 67 -2.16 21.58 3.04
CA ALA A 67 -0.92 22.33 2.91
C ALA A 67 0.24 21.60 3.62
N LEU A 68 1.43 21.62 3.01
CA LEU A 68 2.64 21.02 3.56
C LEU A 68 3.76 22.06 3.58
N GLN A 69 4.13 22.48 4.78
CA GLN A 69 5.21 23.45 4.99
C GLN A 69 6.22 22.91 5.99
N GLY A 70 7.51 23.00 5.65
CA GLY A 70 8.61 22.61 6.52
C GLY A 70 9.58 21.63 5.89
N ARG A 71 10.43 21.02 6.72
CA ARG A 71 11.49 20.11 6.28
C ARG A 71 11.14 18.66 6.64
N PHE A 72 11.02 17.80 5.63
CA PHE A 72 10.55 16.42 5.80
C PHE A 72 11.33 15.46 4.90
N THR A 73 11.46 14.20 5.34
CA THR A 73 11.85 13.12 4.43
C THR A 73 10.74 12.85 3.41
N PRO A 74 11.02 12.27 2.24
CA PRO A 74 10.00 11.97 1.23
C PRO A 74 8.85 11.12 1.77
N SER A 75 9.16 10.10 2.59
CA SER A 75 8.14 9.24 3.22
C SER A 75 7.18 10.03 4.11
N VAL A 76 7.72 10.89 4.98
CA VAL A 76 6.91 11.71 5.90
C VAL A 76 6.10 12.77 5.13
N ALA A 77 6.70 13.39 4.11
CA ALA A 77 6.01 14.35 3.27
C ALA A 77 4.84 13.70 2.50
N LEU A 78 5.08 12.54 1.87
CA LEU A 78 4.05 11.84 1.12
C LEU A 78 2.88 11.40 2.00
N ILE A 79 3.17 10.84 3.18
CA ILE A 79 2.14 10.48 4.18
C ILE A 79 1.30 11.71 4.52
N ARG A 80 1.91 12.87 4.77
CA ARG A 80 1.20 14.11 5.08
C ARG A 80 0.30 14.59 3.93
N LEU A 81 0.74 14.43 2.68
CA LEU A 81 -0.01 14.86 1.50
C LEU A 81 -1.27 14.01 1.27
N VAL A 82 -1.26 12.72 1.62
CA VAL A 82 -2.44 11.87 1.45
C VAL A 82 -3.41 11.89 2.64
N ARG A 83 -3.08 12.56 3.75
CA ARG A 83 -3.98 12.60 4.93
C ARG A 83 -5.34 13.16 4.55
N GLY A 84 -6.39 12.45 4.98
CA GLY A 84 -7.78 12.78 4.68
C GLY A 84 -8.30 12.25 3.34
N SER A 85 -7.44 11.79 2.43
CA SER A 85 -7.89 11.22 1.14
C SER A 85 -8.45 9.80 1.30
N GLY A 86 -7.95 9.04 2.29
CA GLY A 86 -8.23 7.61 2.42
C GLY A 86 -7.37 6.73 1.52
N LEU A 87 -6.37 7.31 0.85
CA LEU A 87 -5.28 6.59 0.19
C LEU A 87 -4.17 6.25 1.19
N GLU A 88 -3.39 5.26 0.82
CA GLU A 88 -2.36 4.63 1.64
C GLU A 88 -0.99 4.85 1.02
N VAL A 89 -0.01 5.19 1.84
CA VAL A 89 1.40 5.23 1.43
C VAL A 89 2.06 3.92 1.78
N HIS A 90 2.63 3.29 0.76
CA HIS A 90 3.52 2.15 0.91
C HIS A 90 4.93 2.53 0.46
N PHE A 91 5.92 1.94 1.10
CA PHE A 91 7.32 2.09 0.73
C PHE A 91 7.91 0.69 0.64
N ASP A 92 8.36 0.32 -0.56
CA ASP A 92 9.22 -0.84 -0.77
C ASP A 92 10.69 -0.39 -0.94
N GLU A 93 11.60 -1.33 -1.18
CA GLU A 93 13.04 -1.03 -1.26
C GLU A 93 13.42 -0.04 -2.38
N THR A 94 12.54 0.17 -3.37
CA THR A 94 12.88 0.91 -4.59
C THR A 94 11.93 2.04 -4.95
N GLN A 95 10.71 2.08 -4.39
CA GLN A 95 9.71 3.06 -4.79
C GLN A 95 8.72 3.42 -3.66
N LEU A 96 8.26 4.67 -3.71
CA LEU A 96 7.10 5.13 -2.96
C LEU A 96 5.84 4.80 -3.77
N ALA A 97 4.80 4.31 -3.10
CA ALA A 97 3.51 4.02 -3.72
C ALA A 97 2.38 4.72 -2.96
N VAL A 98 1.35 5.14 -3.71
CA VAL A 98 0.07 5.59 -3.17
C VAL A 98 -1.04 4.72 -3.75
N ASN A 99 -1.75 4.00 -2.91
CA ASN A 99 -2.78 3.05 -3.34
C ASN A 99 -3.90 2.87 -2.29
N GLN A 100 -4.63 1.75 -2.35
CA GLN A 100 -5.70 1.37 -1.42
C GLN A 100 -5.60 -0.13 -1.07
N ASP A 101 -4.41 -0.70 -1.16
CA ASP A 101 -4.21 -2.15 -1.12
C ASP A 101 -4.63 -2.76 0.22
N ASP A 102 -4.30 -2.10 1.33
CA ASP A 102 -4.67 -2.57 2.67
C ASP A 102 -6.18 -2.56 2.84
N ARG A 103 -6.85 -1.47 2.43
CA ARG A 103 -8.32 -1.39 2.45
C ARG A 103 -8.96 -2.47 1.58
N GLN A 104 -8.45 -2.69 0.38
CA GLN A 104 -8.99 -3.71 -0.52
C GLN A 104 -8.81 -5.11 0.06
N GLN A 105 -7.63 -5.42 0.60
CA GLN A 105 -7.35 -6.71 1.24
C GLN A 105 -8.23 -6.93 2.47
N MET A 106 -8.40 -5.91 3.31
CA MET A 106 -9.29 -5.92 4.48
C MET A 106 -10.72 -6.28 4.07
N ASN A 107 -11.29 -5.56 3.10
CA ASN A 107 -12.66 -5.76 2.64
C ASN A 107 -12.87 -7.15 2.02
N GLN A 108 -11.92 -7.60 1.20
CA GLN A 108 -11.95 -8.95 0.64
C GLN A 108 -11.93 -10.02 1.73
N ARG A 109 -11.10 -9.82 2.77
CA ARG A 109 -10.97 -10.77 3.87
C ARG A 109 -12.24 -10.85 4.71
N VAL A 110 -12.85 -9.71 5.02
CA VAL A 110 -14.14 -9.63 5.73
C VAL A 110 -15.24 -10.34 4.93
N GLN A 111 -15.39 -10.03 3.64
CA GLN A 111 -16.38 -10.69 2.77
C GLN A 111 -16.21 -12.22 2.71
N GLN A 112 -14.97 -12.71 2.63
CA GLN A 112 -14.68 -14.15 2.66
C GLN A 112 -15.10 -14.79 3.98
N LEU A 113 -14.81 -14.14 5.11
CA LEU A 113 -15.16 -14.66 6.44
C LEU A 113 -16.67 -14.64 6.67
N GLU A 114 -17.37 -13.60 6.23
CA GLU A 114 -18.83 -13.52 6.26
C GLU A 114 -19.51 -14.64 5.47
N ALA A 115 -19.00 -14.92 4.26
CA ALA A 115 -19.50 -16.02 3.45
C ALA A 115 -19.32 -17.37 4.15
N ARG A 116 -18.17 -17.57 4.81
CA ARG A 116 -17.90 -18.78 5.61
C ARG A 116 -18.79 -18.87 6.85
N LEU A 117 -19.02 -17.75 7.56
CA LEU A 117 -19.94 -17.68 8.69
C LEU A 117 -21.36 -18.10 8.25
N LYS A 118 -21.85 -17.57 7.12
CA LYS A 118 -23.15 -17.96 6.55
C LYS A 118 -23.22 -19.47 6.24
N GLY A 119 -22.15 -20.02 5.68
CA GLY A 119 -22.04 -21.46 5.44
C GLY A 119 -22.08 -22.29 6.74
N ALA A 120 -21.35 -21.85 7.77
CA ALA A 120 -21.28 -22.51 9.07
C ALA A 120 -22.60 -22.45 9.85
N VAL A 121 -23.38 -21.37 9.73
CA VAL A 121 -24.75 -21.30 10.25
C VAL A 121 -25.64 -22.30 9.52
N SER A 122 -25.54 -22.35 8.19
CA SER A 122 -26.36 -23.26 7.35
C SER A 122 -26.08 -24.74 7.65
N SER A 123 -24.82 -25.09 7.98
CA SER A 123 -24.42 -26.43 8.38
C SER A 123 -24.60 -26.73 9.87
N ARG A 124 -25.15 -25.78 10.66
CA ARG A 124 -25.29 -25.87 12.12
C ARG A 124 -23.96 -26.11 12.85
N GLN A 125 -22.84 -25.65 12.28
CA GLN A 125 -21.53 -25.68 12.93
C GLN A 125 -21.42 -24.61 14.03
N ILE A 126 -22.05 -23.45 13.80
CA ILE A 126 -22.16 -22.34 14.76
C ILE A 126 -23.63 -21.90 14.86
N ASP A 127 -24.01 -21.31 15.99
CA ASP A 127 -25.34 -20.70 16.14
C ASP A 127 -25.40 -19.32 15.46
N ALA A 128 -26.62 -18.88 15.15
CA ALA A 128 -26.85 -17.63 14.43
C ALA A 128 -26.43 -16.39 15.23
N GLY A 129 -26.63 -16.39 16.56
CA GLY A 129 -26.26 -15.25 17.42
C GLY A 129 -24.76 -15.03 17.43
N THR A 130 -23.98 -16.10 17.66
CA THR A 130 -22.52 -16.05 17.56
C THR A 130 -22.06 -15.59 16.17
N ALA A 131 -22.70 -16.05 15.10
CA ALA A 131 -22.34 -15.62 13.75
C ALA A 131 -22.60 -14.13 13.50
N ASP A 132 -23.67 -13.58 14.07
CA ASP A 132 -24.01 -12.17 13.98
C ASP A 132 -23.02 -11.30 14.78
N ASP A 133 -22.65 -11.72 15.99
CA ASP A 133 -21.64 -11.04 16.81
C ASP A 133 -20.27 -11.01 16.12
N LEU A 134 -19.88 -12.12 15.48
CA LEU A 134 -18.63 -12.21 14.73
C LEU A 134 -18.67 -11.31 13.47
N ARG A 135 -19.82 -11.24 12.78
CA ARG A 135 -19.98 -10.34 11.63
C ARG A 135 -19.85 -8.89 12.05
N ALA A 136 -20.52 -8.49 13.12
CA ALA A 136 -20.43 -7.13 13.65
C ALA A 136 -18.99 -6.74 14.01
N GLN A 137 -18.20 -7.67 14.57
CA GLN A 137 -16.78 -7.44 14.86
C GLN A 137 -15.93 -7.28 13.59
N LEU A 138 -16.18 -8.08 12.55
CA LEU A 138 -15.48 -7.97 11.27
C LEU A 138 -15.80 -6.65 10.56
N GLU A 139 -17.07 -6.24 10.56
CA GLU A 139 -17.53 -4.96 10.01
C GLU A 139 -16.87 -3.80 10.76
N ALA A 140 -16.91 -3.81 12.11
CA ALA A 140 -16.27 -2.78 12.92
C ALA A 140 -14.76 -2.67 12.67
N ALA A 141 -14.07 -3.80 12.49
CA ALA A 141 -12.65 -3.82 12.17
C ALA A 141 -12.34 -3.20 10.79
N SER A 142 -13.15 -3.49 9.77
CA SER A 142 -13.01 -2.85 8.44
C SER A 142 -13.25 -1.35 8.51
N ASP A 143 -14.30 -0.92 9.23
CA ASP A 143 -14.63 0.49 9.41
C ASP A 143 -13.52 1.25 10.13
N GLU A 144 -12.99 0.69 11.22
CA GLU A 144 -11.87 1.24 11.98
C GLU A 144 -10.62 1.37 11.09
N ALA A 145 -10.24 0.32 10.37
CA ALA A 145 -9.11 0.36 9.46
C ALA A 145 -9.28 1.48 8.42
N GLY A 146 -10.48 1.61 7.84
CA GLY A 146 -10.81 2.68 6.91
C GLY A 146 -10.71 4.09 7.51
N GLN A 147 -11.02 4.25 8.80
CA GLN A 147 -10.85 5.50 9.54
C GLN A 147 -9.36 5.79 9.82
N LEU A 148 -8.60 4.80 10.28
CA LEU A 148 -7.17 4.94 10.56
C LEU A 148 -6.42 5.31 9.29
N ILE A 149 -6.69 4.63 8.17
CA ILE A 149 -6.11 4.96 6.86
C ILE A 149 -6.40 6.41 6.48
N ARG A 150 -7.64 6.90 6.65
CA ARG A 150 -7.95 8.32 6.36
C ARG A 150 -7.18 9.28 7.27
N GLN A 151 -7.02 8.96 8.55
CA GLN A 151 -6.38 9.84 9.52
C GLN A 151 -4.85 9.87 9.37
N GLN A 152 -4.26 8.70 9.11
CA GLN A 152 -2.83 8.44 9.16
C GLN A 152 -2.18 8.41 7.78
N GLY A 153 -2.92 8.01 6.74
CA GLY A 153 -2.40 7.82 5.38
C GLY A 153 -1.70 6.47 5.18
N PHE A 154 -1.82 5.53 6.11
CA PHE A 154 -1.34 4.15 6.02
C PHE A 154 -2.01 3.32 7.13
N LEU A 155 -1.81 2.00 7.11
CA LEU A 155 -2.10 1.12 8.23
C LEU A 155 -0.79 0.59 8.83
N SER A 156 -0.59 0.76 10.13
CA SER A 156 0.65 0.34 10.79
C SER A 156 0.75 -1.18 10.89
N ALA A 157 1.97 -1.68 11.09
CA ALA A 157 2.21 -3.10 11.31
C ALA A 157 1.47 -3.64 12.55
N ALA A 158 1.32 -2.83 13.60
CA ALA A 158 0.62 -3.23 14.82
C ALA A 158 -0.89 -3.34 14.60
N GLU A 159 -1.49 -2.40 13.86
CA GLU A 159 -2.91 -2.45 13.49
C GLU A 159 -3.18 -3.66 12.58
N LYS A 160 -2.37 -3.85 11.53
CA LYS A 160 -2.44 -5.04 10.65
C LYS A 160 -2.40 -6.34 11.45
N ALA A 161 -1.43 -6.48 12.36
CA ALA A 161 -1.31 -7.67 13.21
C ALA A 161 -2.52 -7.87 14.15
N SER A 162 -3.20 -6.79 14.55
CA SER A 162 -4.42 -6.87 15.35
C SER A 162 -5.56 -7.47 14.55
N TYR A 163 -5.78 -6.99 13.32
CA TYR A 163 -6.80 -7.53 12.42
C TYR A 163 -6.50 -8.97 11.99
N ASP A 164 -5.23 -9.29 11.73
CA ASP A 164 -4.82 -10.66 11.41
C ASP A 164 -5.15 -11.64 12.53
N ARG A 165 -4.99 -11.24 13.80
CA ARG A 165 -5.39 -12.06 14.95
C ARG A 165 -6.90 -12.28 15.00
N LEU A 166 -7.71 -11.25 14.76
CA LEU A 166 -9.17 -11.37 14.67
C LEU A 166 -9.54 -12.36 13.55
N PHE A 167 -8.96 -12.19 12.36
CA PHE A 167 -9.22 -13.06 11.22
C PHE A 167 -8.79 -14.51 11.44
N ALA A 168 -7.66 -14.73 12.11
CA ALA A 168 -7.20 -16.05 12.50
C ALA A 168 -8.15 -16.70 13.50
N TYR A 169 -8.62 -15.93 14.50
CA TYR A 169 -9.61 -16.38 15.47
C TYR A 169 -10.91 -16.84 14.80
N VAL A 170 -11.52 -15.99 13.96
CA VAL A 170 -12.74 -16.35 13.21
C VAL A 170 -12.48 -17.56 12.30
N THR A 171 -11.34 -17.58 11.61
CA THR A 171 -10.96 -18.71 10.74
C THR A 171 -10.88 -20.02 11.50
N GLY A 172 -10.33 -20.02 12.72
CA GLY A 172 -10.19 -21.19 13.58
C GLY A 172 -11.53 -21.76 14.05
N LEU A 173 -12.48 -20.89 14.41
CA LEU A 173 -13.86 -21.31 14.75
C LEU A 173 -14.57 -22.01 13.58
N LEU A 174 -14.21 -21.62 12.36
CA LEU A 174 -14.78 -22.11 11.10
C LEU A 174 -13.95 -23.24 10.46
N ALA A 175 -12.97 -23.79 11.17
CA ALA A 175 -12.22 -24.94 10.68
C ALA A 175 -13.10 -26.21 10.68
N PRO A 176 -12.94 -27.13 9.71
CA PRO A 176 -13.62 -28.42 9.75
C PRO A 176 -13.28 -29.17 11.03
N ARG A 177 -14.25 -29.83 11.66
CA ARG A 177 -13.96 -30.78 12.75
C ARG A 177 -13.17 -31.95 12.17
N ALA A 178 -11.98 -32.23 12.71
CA ALA A 178 -11.22 -33.40 12.31
C ALA A 178 -12.07 -34.66 12.56
N THR A 179 -12.32 -35.43 11.51
CA THR A 179 -12.91 -36.77 11.64
C THR A 179 -11.91 -37.63 12.41
N PRO A 180 -12.30 -38.32 13.50
CA PRO A 180 -11.40 -39.27 14.14
C PRO A 180 -10.96 -40.28 13.08
N GLN A 181 -9.66 -40.36 12.79
CA GLN A 181 -9.10 -41.44 11.98
C GLN A 181 -9.53 -42.75 12.65
N GLN A 182 -10.39 -43.52 11.98
CA GLN A 182 -10.66 -44.89 12.36
C GLN A 182 -9.33 -45.64 12.28
N THR A 183 -8.70 -45.84 13.44
CA THR A 183 -7.65 -46.84 13.64
C THR A 183 -8.27 -48.18 13.24
N SER A 184 -7.96 -48.60 12.02
CA SER A 184 -8.28 -49.93 11.53
C SER A 184 -7.21 -50.85 12.12
N GLU A 185 -7.64 -51.70 13.04
CA GLU A 185 -6.87 -52.78 13.66
C GLU A 185 -6.57 -53.90 12.66
#